data_AF-A0A504YS23-F1
#
_entry.id   AF-A0A504YS23-F1
#
_cell.length_a   1.000
_cell.length_b   1.000
_cell.length_c   1.000
_cell.angle_alpha   90.00
_cell.angle_beta   90.00
_cell.angle_gamma   90.00
#
_symmetry.space_group_name_H-M   'P 1'
#
loop_
_entity.id
_entity.type
_entity.pdbx_description
1 polymer ?
#
loop_
_entity_poly.entity_id
_entity_poly.type
_entity_poly.pdbx_seq_one_letter_code
_entity_poly.pdbx_strand_id
1 'polypeptide(L)'
;MAGIIKQWDVSKLREVTTLKGHEGPVTGLSAVSTNVTFVARQKTDKRPKTGKQNIEDDEEEDEFGELCGGVIASCGRDFSVRIWTESEELLILEEQEQLAREAAEDEELVRSEAVIPGAVPAEASETGLLGRPTPNTRDAADMLMEAMDIYDQEITKQHQAAQGKPIVPPHPLMLVRGTDSPERFLLSALTALRAPTTRLGGGGAGLEHALGAITTEHARRLLPRLADWLSKGWEVELVGRAIRHLVTLHFGLIVNSADLRDVLHRSREARLNRLSEVKVTFFHSIPYGCII
;
A
#
# COMPACT_ATOMS: atom_id res chain seq x y z
N MET A 1 -16.95 -5.42 -5.72
CA MET A 1 -17.53 -4.14 -5.25
C MET A 1 -17.52 -4.22 -3.73
N ALA A 2 -16.87 -3.29 -3.06
CA ALA A 2 -16.83 -3.24 -1.59
C ALA A 2 -18.24 -2.98 -1.04
N GLY A 3 -18.54 -3.56 0.12
CA GLY A 3 -19.82 -3.39 0.80
C GLY A 3 -19.85 -2.08 1.56
N ILE A 4 -20.94 -1.32 1.39
CA ILE A 4 -21.14 -0.01 2.03
C ILE A 4 -22.44 -0.06 2.83
N ILE A 5 -22.42 0.45 4.06
CA ILE A 5 -23.60 0.60 4.90
C ILE A 5 -23.82 2.11 5.10
N LYS A 6 -25.06 2.57 4.95
CA LYS A 6 -25.42 3.98 5.10
C LYS A 6 -26.45 4.14 6.20
N GLN A 7 -26.19 5.05 7.13
CA GLN A 7 -27.14 5.47 8.15
C GLN A 7 -27.89 6.70 7.64
N TRP A 8 -29.21 6.70 7.80
CA TRP A 8 -30.10 7.76 7.35
C TRP A 8 -30.93 8.29 8.50
N ASP A 9 -31.07 9.62 8.55
CA ASP A 9 -32.08 10.28 9.35
C ASP A 9 -33.38 10.24 8.56
N VAL A 10 -34.35 9.45 9.03
CA VAL A 10 -35.63 9.26 8.37
C VAL A 10 -36.49 10.52 8.44
N SER A 11 -36.35 11.31 9.51
CA SER A 11 -37.12 12.55 9.70
C SER A 11 -36.66 13.65 8.74
N LYS A 12 -35.35 13.79 8.56
CA LYS A 12 -34.73 14.81 7.69
C LYS A 12 -34.45 14.30 6.28
N LEU A 13 -34.72 13.03 6.00
CA LEU A 13 -34.42 12.33 4.74
C LEU A 13 -32.97 12.56 4.26
N ARG A 14 -32.03 12.65 5.20
CA ARG A 14 -30.62 12.94 4.92
C ARG A 14 -29.74 11.78 5.37
N GLU A 15 -28.70 11.50 4.60
CA GLU A 15 -27.66 10.55 4.98
C GLU A 15 -26.85 11.13 6.16
N VAL A 16 -26.72 10.36 7.23
CA VAL A 16 -25.98 10.72 8.45
C VAL A 16 -24.54 10.25 8.34
N THR A 17 -24.30 8.99 8.01
CA THR A 17 -22.93 8.47 7.89
C THR A 17 -22.86 7.28 6.94
N THR A 18 -21.69 7.11 6.34
CA THR A 18 -21.36 5.96 5.51
C THR A 18 -20.29 5.11 6.19
N LEU A 19 -20.64 3.88 6.58
CA LEU A 19 -19.71 2.91 7.14
C LEU A 19 -19.10 2.09 6.00
N LYS A 20 -17.78 2.24 5.79
CA LYS A 20 -17.01 1.52 4.76
C LYS A 20 -16.03 0.57 5.45
N GLY A 21 -15.99 -0.68 5.00
CA GLY A 21 -15.02 -1.64 5.55
C GLY A 21 -15.11 -3.05 4.98
N HIS A 22 -16.26 -3.49 4.47
CA HIS A 22 -16.39 -4.84 3.90
C HIS A 22 -15.74 -4.94 2.52
N GLU A 23 -14.93 -5.99 2.30
CA GLU A 23 -14.26 -6.27 1.02
C GLU A 23 -15.15 -7.03 0.03
N GLY A 24 -16.44 -7.15 0.35
CA GLY A 24 -17.48 -7.73 -0.51
C GLY A 24 -18.87 -7.22 -0.11
N PRO A 25 -19.93 -7.61 -0.82
CA PRO A 25 -21.29 -7.18 -0.50
C PRO A 25 -21.69 -7.60 0.93
N VAL A 26 -22.33 -6.67 1.64
CA VAL A 26 -22.89 -6.91 2.97
C VAL A 26 -24.13 -7.79 2.84
N THR A 27 -24.16 -8.91 3.55
CA THR A 27 -25.23 -9.91 3.49
C THR A 27 -26.18 -9.83 4.69
N GLY A 28 -25.77 -9.19 5.78
CA GLY A 28 -26.59 -9.02 6.96
C GLY A 28 -26.17 -7.79 7.78
N LEU A 29 -27.15 -7.17 8.42
CA LEU A 29 -27.00 -6.01 9.28
C LEU A 29 -27.97 -6.16 10.46
N SER A 30 -27.48 -5.98 11.69
CA SER A 30 -28.28 -6.00 12.91
C SER A 30 -27.88 -4.81 13.78
N ALA A 31 -28.86 -4.12 14.35
CA ALA A 31 -28.63 -3.01 15.25
C ALA A 31 -29.24 -3.34 16.62
N VAL A 32 -28.48 -3.08 17.68
CA VAL A 32 -28.91 -3.22 19.06
C VAL A 32 -28.85 -1.84 19.69
N SER A 33 -29.98 -1.35 20.23
CA SER A 33 -29.96 -0.12 21.02
C SER A 33 -29.40 -0.42 22.41
N THR A 34 -28.48 0.42 22.87
CA THR A 34 -27.92 0.36 24.22
C THR A 34 -28.60 1.34 25.18
N ASN A 35 -29.64 2.06 24.72
CA ASN A 35 -30.39 2.97 25.57
C ASN A 35 -31.22 2.23 26.62
N VAL A 36 -30.84 2.44 27.88
CA VAL A 36 -31.45 1.84 29.06
C VAL A 36 -32.93 2.26 29.22
N THR A 37 -33.29 3.43 28.69
CA THR A 37 -34.65 3.99 28.70
C THR A 37 -35.64 3.17 27.85
N PHE A 38 -35.21 2.64 26.71
CA PHE A 38 -36.06 1.85 25.82
C PHE A 38 -36.30 0.42 26.37
N VAL A 39 -35.26 -0.20 26.93
CA VAL A 39 -35.33 -1.55 27.53
C VAL A 39 -36.24 -1.56 28.76
N ALA A 40 -36.27 -0.48 29.54
CA ALA A 40 -37.18 -0.36 30.68
C ALA A 40 -38.65 -0.25 30.27
N ARG A 41 -38.95 0.41 29.14
CA ARG A 41 -40.31 0.67 28.64
C ARG A 41 -41.00 -0.60 28.11
N GLN A 42 -40.24 -1.52 27.51
CA GLN A 42 -40.75 -2.85 27.11
C GLN A 42 -41.27 -3.69 28.29
N LYS A 43 -40.85 -3.37 29.53
CA LYS A 43 -41.22 -4.16 30.72
C LYS A 43 -42.53 -3.70 31.37
N THR A 44 -43.09 -2.57 30.97
CA THR A 44 -44.29 -1.98 31.60
C THR A 44 -45.45 -1.81 30.61
N ASP A 45 -45.74 -2.83 29.81
CA ASP A 45 -46.93 -2.79 28.96
C ASP A 45 -48.17 -3.25 29.75
N LYS A 46 -48.67 -2.37 30.64
CA LYS A 46 -49.98 -2.54 31.27
C LYS A 46 -51.03 -1.80 30.43
N ARG A 47 -51.82 -2.57 29.67
CA ARG A 47 -52.96 -2.05 28.89
C ARG A 47 -53.90 -1.21 29.78
N PRO A 48 -54.20 0.05 29.44
CA PRO A 48 -55.21 0.82 30.15
C PRO A 48 -56.62 0.31 29.82
N LYS A 49 -57.47 0.19 30.84
CA LYS A 49 -58.90 -0.11 30.68
C LYS A 49 -59.64 1.16 30.26
N THR A 50 -60.56 0.98 29.32
CA THR A 50 -61.47 1.96 28.73
C THR A 50 -62.15 2.87 29.76
N GLY A 51 -61.89 4.18 29.64
CA GLY A 51 -62.64 5.24 30.30
C GLY A 51 -62.47 6.52 29.49
N LYS A 52 -63.59 7.10 29.04
CA LYS A 52 -63.64 8.32 28.22
C LYS A 52 -62.89 9.46 28.92
N GLN A 53 -61.86 10.00 28.28
CA GLN A 53 -61.26 11.28 28.61
C GLN A 53 -61.28 12.18 27.37
N ASN A 54 -61.57 13.45 27.62
CA ASN A 54 -61.76 14.49 26.61
C ASN A 54 -60.46 14.73 25.83
N ILE A 55 -60.60 15.01 24.54
CA ILE A 55 -59.53 15.36 23.63
C ILE A 55 -59.24 16.85 23.86
N GLU A 56 -58.17 17.14 24.59
CA GLU A 56 -57.41 18.37 24.43
C GLU A 56 -56.25 18.02 23.48
N ASP A 57 -56.15 18.74 22.38
CA ASP A 57 -55.08 18.60 21.39
C ASP A 57 -53.78 19.11 22.01
N ASP A 58 -53.11 18.25 22.78
CA ASP A 58 -51.71 18.41 23.13
C ASP A 58 -50.88 17.97 21.91
N GLU A 59 -50.12 18.91 21.36
CA GLU A 59 -49.08 18.66 20.36
C GLU A 59 -48.05 17.71 20.99
N GLU A 60 -48.23 16.39 20.80
CA GLU A 60 -47.18 15.41 21.04
C GLU A 60 -46.07 15.69 20.02
N GLU A 61 -45.15 16.59 20.37
CA GLU A 61 -43.82 16.64 19.76
C GLU A 61 -43.30 15.20 19.77
N ASP A 62 -42.94 14.67 18.60
CA ASP A 62 -42.42 13.32 18.43
C ASP A 62 -41.20 13.09 19.36
N GLU A 63 -41.47 12.64 20.59
CA GLU A 63 -40.50 12.26 21.63
C GLU A 63 -39.82 10.92 21.29
N PHE A 64 -39.63 10.67 19.99
CA PHE A 64 -38.69 9.69 19.44
C PHE A 64 -37.28 10.29 19.29
N GLY A 65 -37.10 11.56 19.68
CA GLY A 65 -35.91 12.39 19.43
C GLY A 65 -34.60 11.96 20.07
N GLU A 66 -34.53 10.85 20.82
CA GLU A 66 -33.26 10.43 21.45
C GLU A 66 -33.08 8.91 21.49
N LEU A 67 -33.19 8.27 20.31
CA LEU A 67 -32.62 6.94 20.05
C LEU A 67 -31.09 7.05 19.80
N CYS A 68 -30.37 7.75 20.68
CA CYS A 68 -28.91 7.93 20.58
C CYS A 68 -28.21 6.88 21.45
N GLY A 69 -27.53 5.90 20.85
CA GLY A 69 -26.91 4.79 21.58
C GLY A 69 -27.25 3.43 20.99
N GLY A 70 -26.29 2.84 20.27
CA GLY A 70 -26.42 1.48 19.77
C GLY A 70 -25.15 0.87 19.19
N VAL A 71 -25.10 -0.46 19.17
CA VAL A 71 -24.07 -1.26 18.51
C VAL A 71 -24.65 -1.85 17.24
N ILE A 72 -23.96 -1.69 16.12
CA ILE A 72 -24.34 -2.29 14.84
C ILE A 72 -23.39 -3.44 14.56
N ALA A 73 -23.93 -4.61 14.24
CA ALA A 73 -23.17 -5.74 13.72
C ALA A 73 -23.49 -5.94 12.24
N SER A 74 -22.47 -6.06 11.39
CA SER A 74 -22.61 -6.37 9.98
C SER A 74 -21.83 -7.62 9.60
N CYS A 75 -22.36 -8.40 8.65
CA CYS A 75 -21.65 -9.54 8.07
C CYS A 75 -21.65 -9.46 6.53
N GLY A 76 -20.57 -9.93 5.90
CA GLY A 76 -20.38 -9.81 4.46
C GLY A 76 -19.93 -11.11 3.79
N ARG A 77 -19.90 -11.08 2.45
CA ARG A 77 -19.35 -12.17 1.61
C ARG A 77 -17.82 -12.29 1.72
N ASP A 78 -17.17 -11.32 2.36
CA ASP A 78 -15.77 -11.38 2.77
C ASP A 78 -15.51 -12.32 3.97
N PHE A 79 -16.54 -13.08 4.39
CA PHE A 79 -16.50 -13.98 5.55
C PHE A 79 -16.11 -13.28 6.85
N SER A 80 -16.39 -11.97 6.95
CA SER A 80 -16.12 -11.18 8.13
C SER A 80 -17.42 -10.74 8.82
N VAL A 81 -17.33 -10.60 10.14
CA VAL A 81 -18.32 -9.90 10.97
C VAL A 81 -17.64 -8.67 11.55
N ARG A 82 -18.28 -7.51 11.44
CA ARG A 82 -17.79 -6.23 11.94
C ARG A 82 -18.77 -5.65 12.94
N ILE A 83 -18.23 -5.03 13.98
CA ILE A 83 -18.99 -4.35 15.01
C ILE A 83 -18.67 -2.86 14.91
N TRP A 84 -19.71 -2.05 14.82
CA TRP A 84 -19.65 -0.60 14.75
C TRP A 84 -20.27 -0.03 16.02
N THR A 85 -19.53 0.84 16.68
CA THR A 85 -19.94 1.53 17.89
C THR A 85 -20.05 3.01 17.60
N GLU A 86 -20.97 3.67 18.30
CA GLU A 86 -21.05 5.12 18.29
C GLU A 86 -19.74 5.73 18.81
N SER A 87 -19.27 6.78 18.15
CA SER A 87 -18.11 7.57 18.62
C SER A 87 -18.59 8.68 19.55
N GLU A 88 -17.77 9.02 20.55
CA GLU A 88 -18.00 10.19 21.41
C GLU A 88 -17.72 11.51 20.67
N GLU A 89 -17.12 11.44 19.47
CA GLU A 89 -16.84 12.58 18.62
C GLU A 89 -18.08 12.99 17.82
N LEU A 90 -18.42 14.29 17.87
CA LEU A 90 -19.53 14.85 17.12
C LEU A 90 -19.25 14.80 15.61
N LEU A 91 -20.10 14.12 14.85
CA LEU A 91 -20.00 14.04 13.40
C LEU A 91 -20.64 15.28 12.75
N ILE A 92 -19.80 16.22 12.30
CA ILE A 92 -20.24 17.42 11.56
C ILE A 92 -20.31 17.06 10.07
N LEU A 93 -21.52 16.98 9.51
CA LEU A 93 -21.75 16.56 8.12
C LEU A 93 -21.05 17.45 7.08
N GLU A 94 -21.00 18.75 7.34
CA GLU A 94 -20.34 19.73 6.46
C GLU A 94 -18.83 19.53 6.42
N GLU A 95 -18.22 19.20 7.57
CA GLU A 95 -16.80 18.87 7.66
C GLU A 95 -16.48 17.57 6.91
N GLN A 96 -17.34 16.56 7.01
CA GLN A 96 -17.17 15.31 6.25
C GLN A 96 -17.28 15.54 4.73
N GLU A 97 -18.20 16.39 4.28
CA GLU A 97 -18.29 16.76 2.86
C GLU A 97 -17.05 17.55 2.42
N GLN A 98 -16.58 18.48 3.25
CA GLN A 98 -15.39 19.27 2.96
C GLN A 98 -14.14 18.39 2.87
N LEU A 99 -13.94 17.46 3.81
CA LEU A 99 -12.87 16.47 3.76
C LEU A 99 -12.96 15.56 2.53
N ALA A 100 -14.17 15.18 2.11
CA ALA A 100 -14.36 14.38 0.91
C ALA A 100 -14.02 15.18 -0.37
N ARG A 101 -14.34 16.49 -0.39
CA ARG A 101 -13.97 17.39 -1.48
C ARG A 101 -12.46 17.60 -1.52
N GLU A 102 -11.82 17.88 -0.39
CA GLU A 102 -10.36 18.03 -0.27
C GLU A 102 -9.64 16.77 -0.69
N ALA A 103 -10.11 15.58 -0.26
CA ALA A 103 -9.52 14.31 -0.69
C ALA A 103 -9.65 14.07 -2.21
N ALA A 104 -10.80 14.43 -2.80
CA ALA A 104 -10.98 14.32 -4.25
C ALA A 104 -10.12 15.31 -5.04
N GLU A 105 -9.95 16.53 -4.51
CA GLU A 105 -9.07 17.56 -5.04
C GLU A 105 -7.60 17.14 -4.95
N ASP A 106 -7.16 16.58 -3.82
CA ASP A 106 -5.81 16.03 -3.64
C ASP A 106 -5.55 14.87 -4.61
N GLU A 107 -6.52 13.94 -4.77
CA GLU A 107 -6.44 12.87 -5.76
C GLU A 107 -6.34 13.42 -7.20
N GLU A 108 -7.00 14.54 -7.50
CA GLU A 108 -6.94 15.21 -8.80
C GLU A 108 -5.63 15.97 -9.01
N LEU A 109 -5.11 16.66 -7.98
CA LEU A 109 -3.82 17.32 -8.02
C LEU A 109 -2.71 16.30 -8.28
N VAL A 110 -2.71 15.18 -7.57
CA VAL A 110 -1.79 14.05 -7.79
C VAL A 110 -1.92 13.52 -9.23
N ARG A 111 -3.14 13.44 -9.78
CA ARG A 111 -3.38 13.04 -11.17
C ARG A 111 -2.82 14.03 -12.19
N SER A 112 -2.87 15.33 -11.88
CA SER A 112 -2.43 16.42 -12.77
C SER A 112 -0.90 16.63 -12.75
N GLU A 113 -0.26 16.47 -11.58
CA GLU A 113 1.21 16.58 -11.42
C GLU A 113 1.97 15.47 -12.15
N ALA A 114 1.31 14.31 -12.38
CA ALA A 114 1.86 13.20 -13.15
C ALA A 114 1.95 13.44 -14.67
N VAL A 115 1.50 14.60 -15.19
CA VAL A 115 1.58 14.94 -16.62
C VAL A 115 2.85 15.72 -16.91
N ILE A 116 3.86 15.04 -17.46
CA ILE A 116 5.10 15.68 -17.94
C ILE A 116 4.77 16.46 -19.22
N PRO A 117 5.13 17.76 -19.33
CA PRO A 117 4.97 18.52 -20.57
C PRO A 117 5.70 17.85 -21.74
N GLY A 118 4.94 17.40 -22.74
CA GLY A 118 5.45 16.68 -23.92
C GLY A 118 5.24 15.16 -23.93
N ALA A 119 4.69 14.57 -22.86
CA ALA A 119 4.27 13.17 -22.86
C ALA A 119 2.87 13.02 -23.48
N VAL A 120 2.73 12.09 -24.44
CA VAL A 120 1.43 11.71 -25.00
C VAL A 120 0.52 11.16 -23.90
N PRO A 121 -0.75 11.60 -23.81
CA PRO A 121 -1.72 11.05 -22.86
C PRO A 121 -1.79 9.52 -23.00
N ALA A 122 -1.83 8.82 -21.87
CA ALA A 122 -1.81 7.37 -21.80
C ALA A 122 -2.91 6.67 -22.63
N GLU A 123 -3.96 7.40 -23.01
CA GLU A 123 -5.03 6.95 -23.90
C GLU A 123 -4.55 6.61 -25.34
N ALA A 124 -3.37 7.09 -25.75
CA ALA A 124 -2.88 7.04 -27.14
C ALA A 124 -1.57 6.22 -27.34
N SER A 125 -1.06 5.54 -26.32
CA SER A 125 0.17 4.76 -26.43
C SER A 125 -0.13 3.27 -26.65
N GLU A 126 -0.02 2.81 -27.90
CA GLU A 126 -0.05 1.37 -28.26
C GLU A 126 1.24 0.63 -27.86
N THR A 127 2.26 1.35 -27.36
CA THR A 127 3.49 0.77 -26.83
C THR A 127 3.44 0.75 -25.30
N GLY A 128 2.82 -0.31 -24.77
CA GLY A 128 2.98 -0.89 -23.43
C GLY A 128 3.14 0.05 -22.22
N LEU A 129 2.07 0.19 -21.43
CA LEU A 129 2.06 0.11 -19.95
C LEU A 129 3.13 0.86 -19.13
N LEU A 130 3.79 1.87 -19.69
CA LEU A 130 4.55 2.86 -18.91
C LEU A 130 3.60 4.01 -18.53
N GLY A 131 2.47 3.64 -17.94
CA GLY A 131 1.32 4.50 -17.70
C GLY A 131 1.22 4.90 -16.23
N ARG A 132 1.64 6.14 -15.96
CA ARG A 132 1.38 6.96 -14.76
C ARG A 132 1.94 6.42 -13.43
N PRO A 133 2.93 7.10 -12.82
CA PRO A 133 3.29 6.86 -11.43
C PRO A 133 2.05 7.07 -10.55
N THR A 134 1.64 6.04 -9.83
CA THR A 134 0.62 6.16 -8.77
C THR A 134 1.29 6.65 -7.48
N PRO A 135 0.59 7.29 -6.53
CA PRO A 135 1.18 7.70 -5.25
C PRO A 135 1.95 6.54 -4.57
N ASN A 136 1.43 5.32 -4.66
CA ASN A 136 2.10 4.11 -4.17
C ASN A 136 3.50 3.88 -4.78
N THR A 137 3.72 4.25 -6.06
CA THR A 137 5.03 4.10 -6.71
C THR A 137 6.05 5.13 -6.25
N ARG A 138 5.60 6.32 -5.83
CA ARG A 138 6.46 7.35 -5.24
C ARG A 138 6.93 6.91 -3.86
N ASP A 139 6.01 6.45 -3.02
CA ASP A 139 6.34 5.92 -1.69
C ASP A 139 7.32 4.73 -1.79
N ALA A 140 7.15 3.89 -2.81
CA ALA A 140 8.07 2.77 -3.07
C ALA A 140 9.47 3.23 -3.49
N ALA A 141 9.56 4.30 -4.28
CA ALA A 141 10.85 4.91 -4.65
C ALA A 141 11.52 5.56 -3.44
N ASP A 142 10.77 6.30 -2.62
CA ASP A 142 11.24 6.94 -1.40
C ASP A 142 11.76 5.89 -0.40
N MET A 143 11.02 4.79 -0.21
CA MET A 143 11.47 3.65 0.60
C MET A 143 12.79 3.06 0.08
N LEU A 144 12.93 2.89 -1.25
CA LEU A 144 14.17 2.34 -1.83
C LEU A 144 15.34 3.29 -1.64
N MET A 145 15.13 4.60 -1.83
CA MET A 145 16.15 5.63 -1.63
C MET A 145 16.60 5.70 -0.17
N GLU A 146 15.65 5.69 0.77
CA GLU A 146 15.94 5.64 2.21
C GLU A 146 16.75 4.37 2.55
N ALA A 147 16.38 3.21 2.00
CA ALA A 147 17.12 1.98 2.23
C ALA A 147 18.57 2.04 1.70
N MET A 148 18.79 2.73 0.58
CA MET A 148 20.13 2.96 0.02
C MET A 148 20.98 3.88 0.89
N ASP A 149 20.39 4.93 1.45
CA ASP A 149 21.09 5.86 2.33
C ASP A 149 21.45 5.21 3.67
N ILE A 150 20.54 4.41 4.24
CA ILE A 150 20.83 3.61 5.43
C ILE A 150 21.94 2.60 5.14
N TYR A 151 21.91 1.96 3.97
CA TYR A 151 22.96 1.03 3.55
C TYR A 151 24.34 1.70 3.54
N ASP A 152 24.48 2.87 2.93
CA ASP A 152 25.78 3.55 2.86
C ASP A 152 26.24 4.10 4.21
N GLN A 153 25.30 4.55 5.06
CA GLN A 153 25.60 4.89 6.45
C GLN A 153 26.15 3.68 7.22
N GLU A 154 25.53 2.51 7.07
CA GLU A 154 25.93 1.30 7.78
C GLU A 154 27.27 0.75 7.27
N ILE A 155 27.52 0.76 5.96
CA ILE A 155 28.84 0.42 5.40
C ILE A 155 29.92 1.36 5.94
N THR A 156 29.63 2.67 6.02
CA THR A 156 30.55 3.65 6.58
C THR A 156 30.84 3.39 8.06
N LYS A 157 29.83 3.05 8.85
CA LYS A 157 29.99 2.65 10.25
C LYS A 157 30.83 1.39 10.40
N GLN A 158 30.62 0.37 9.56
CA GLN A 158 31.41 -0.86 9.56
C GLN A 158 32.88 -0.59 9.26
N HIS A 159 33.16 0.28 8.29
CA HIS A 159 34.54 0.70 7.97
C HIS A 159 35.19 1.45 9.12
N GLN A 160 34.44 2.30 9.83
CA GLN A 160 34.93 3.03 11.01
C GLN A 160 35.17 2.10 12.21
N ALA A 161 34.30 1.12 12.43
CA ALA A 161 34.47 0.10 13.47
C ALA A 161 35.72 -0.76 13.20
N ALA A 162 35.98 -1.11 11.93
CA ALA A 162 37.22 -1.78 11.53
C ALA A 162 38.48 -0.93 11.77
N GLN A 163 38.36 0.40 11.85
CA GLN A 163 39.42 1.34 12.22
C GLN A 163 39.53 1.59 13.74
N GLY A 164 38.84 0.80 14.58
CA GLY A 164 38.97 0.85 16.04
C GLY A 164 38.12 1.92 16.74
N LYS A 165 37.17 2.56 16.03
CA LYS A 165 36.16 3.43 16.66
C LYS A 165 35.07 2.60 17.36
N PRO A 166 34.39 3.16 18.38
CA PRO A 166 33.36 2.42 19.12
C PRO A 166 32.25 1.92 18.20
N ILE A 167 31.84 0.68 18.43
CA ILE A 167 30.79 -0.02 17.67
C ILE A 167 29.46 0.68 17.94
N VAL A 168 28.95 1.38 16.93
CA VAL A 168 27.64 2.04 16.96
C VAL A 168 26.56 0.99 16.69
N PRO A 169 25.43 1.00 17.41
CA PRO A 169 24.34 0.06 17.17
C PRO A 169 23.77 0.17 15.73
N PRO A 170 23.26 -0.94 15.17
CA PRO A 170 22.66 -0.97 13.83
C PRO A 170 21.48 -0.01 13.70
N HIS A 171 21.17 0.40 12.47
CA HIS A 171 20.03 1.27 12.22
C HIS A 171 18.70 0.62 12.69
N PRO A 172 17.79 1.35 13.36
CA PRO A 172 16.53 0.79 13.88
C PRO A 172 15.68 0.06 12.84
N LEU A 173 15.63 0.56 11.60
CA LEU A 173 14.88 -0.08 10.51
C LEU A 173 15.46 -1.44 10.11
N MET A 174 16.78 -1.64 10.24
CA MET A 174 17.39 -2.95 10.00
C MET A 174 17.00 -3.96 11.08
N LEU A 175 16.91 -3.51 12.34
CA LEU A 175 16.48 -4.32 13.47
C LEU A 175 15.01 -4.76 13.32
N VAL A 176 14.13 -3.82 12.94
CA VAL A 176 12.70 -4.11 12.71
C VAL A 176 12.50 -5.11 11.57
N ARG A 177 13.34 -5.07 10.54
CA ARG A 177 13.31 -6.02 9.42
C ARG A 177 13.99 -7.36 9.73
N GLY A 178 14.63 -7.50 10.89
CA GLY A 178 15.31 -8.72 11.30
C GLY A 178 16.53 -9.06 10.44
N THR A 179 17.22 -8.05 9.89
CA THR A 179 18.38 -8.24 9.02
C THR A 179 19.64 -7.65 9.63
N ASP A 180 20.64 -8.50 9.86
CA ASP A 180 21.92 -8.08 10.47
C ASP A 180 22.92 -7.55 9.44
N SER A 181 22.73 -7.88 8.15
CA SER A 181 23.63 -7.47 7.07
C SER A 181 23.04 -6.32 6.24
N PRO A 182 23.81 -5.25 5.95
CA PRO A 182 23.36 -4.14 5.12
C PRO A 182 22.93 -4.58 3.71
N GLU A 183 23.68 -5.50 3.09
CA GLU A 183 23.36 -5.99 1.74
C GLU A 183 22.01 -6.70 1.70
N ARG A 184 21.69 -7.54 2.70
CA ARG A 184 20.36 -8.19 2.75
C ARG A 184 19.24 -7.23 3.11
N PHE A 185 19.50 -6.20 3.90
CA PHE A 185 18.51 -5.15 4.15
C PHE A 185 18.14 -4.45 2.84
N LEU A 186 19.12 -4.00 2.06
CA LEU A 186 18.86 -3.34 0.78
C LEU A 186 18.22 -4.29 -0.24
N LEU A 187 18.68 -5.55 -0.29
CA LEU A 187 18.06 -6.57 -1.14
C LEU A 187 16.59 -6.80 -0.73
N SER A 188 16.29 -6.82 0.56
CA SER A 188 14.91 -6.98 1.05
C SER A 188 14.01 -5.84 0.58
N ALA A 189 14.50 -4.60 0.57
CA ALA A 189 13.79 -3.45 0.02
C ALA A 189 13.53 -3.62 -1.48
N LEU A 190 14.52 -4.07 -2.25
CA LEU A 190 14.34 -4.35 -3.68
C LEU A 190 13.33 -5.49 -3.93
N THR A 191 13.36 -6.56 -3.13
CA THR A 191 12.40 -7.68 -3.25
C THR A 191 10.98 -7.28 -2.89
N ALA A 192 10.80 -6.31 -1.97
CA ALA A 192 9.48 -5.80 -1.60
C ALA A 192 8.75 -5.13 -2.79
N LEU A 193 9.51 -4.61 -3.77
CA LEU A 193 8.99 -4.01 -5.01
C LEU A 193 8.42 -5.06 -5.99
N ARG A 194 8.71 -6.35 -5.79
CA ARG A 194 8.18 -7.45 -6.61
C ARG A 194 6.81 -7.93 -6.11
N ALA A 195 6.52 -7.79 -4.82
CA ALA A 195 5.36 -8.44 -4.21
C ALA A 195 4.05 -7.68 -4.53
N PRO A 196 3.02 -8.37 -5.06
CA PRO A 196 1.75 -7.74 -5.41
C PRO A 196 0.91 -7.29 -4.20
N THR A 197 1.27 -7.74 -3.00
CA THR A 197 0.50 -7.55 -1.76
C THR A 197 1.13 -6.57 -0.77
N THR A 198 2.30 -6.00 -1.07
CA THR A 198 2.88 -4.96 -0.21
C THR A 198 2.01 -3.71 -0.33
N ARG A 199 1.74 -3.02 0.79
CA ARG A 199 0.97 -1.75 0.85
C ARG A 199 1.52 -0.62 -0.05
N LEU A 200 2.64 -0.85 -0.73
CA LEU A 200 3.41 0.05 -1.59
C LEU A 200 3.21 -0.22 -3.10
N GLY A 201 2.18 -0.97 -3.51
CA GLY A 201 1.77 -1.07 -4.92
C GLY A 201 2.22 -2.34 -5.67
N GLY A 202 1.43 -3.41 -5.55
CA GLY A 202 0.66 -3.93 -6.69
C GLY A 202 1.39 -4.41 -7.95
N GLY A 203 2.31 -5.37 -7.83
CA GLY A 203 2.66 -6.30 -8.89
C GLY A 203 3.83 -5.87 -9.76
N GLY A 204 4.25 -6.72 -10.70
CA GLY A 204 5.51 -6.58 -11.44
C GLY A 204 5.70 -5.31 -12.30
N ALA A 205 4.79 -4.34 -12.26
CA ALA A 205 5.00 -2.98 -12.78
C ALA A 205 5.57 -2.01 -11.71
N GLY A 206 5.41 -2.32 -10.42
CA GLY A 206 5.88 -1.48 -9.31
C GLY A 206 7.40 -1.32 -9.28
N LEU A 207 8.16 -2.35 -9.67
CA LEU A 207 9.61 -2.27 -9.75
C LEU A 207 10.09 -1.21 -10.75
N GLU A 208 9.63 -1.26 -12.00
CA GLU A 208 10.02 -0.28 -13.01
C GLU A 208 9.56 1.13 -12.66
N HIS A 209 8.36 1.29 -12.09
CA HIS A 209 7.90 2.63 -11.70
C HIS A 209 8.72 3.19 -10.53
N ALA A 210 9.03 2.37 -9.51
CA ALA A 210 9.87 2.78 -8.40
C ALA A 210 11.29 3.12 -8.85
N LEU A 211 11.92 2.27 -9.68
CA LEU A 211 13.23 2.53 -10.27
C LEU A 211 13.23 3.70 -11.27
N GLY A 212 12.06 4.02 -11.85
CA GLY A 212 11.87 5.20 -12.70
C GLY A 212 11.85 6.50 -11.92
N ALA A 213 11.40 6.45 -10.66
CA ALA A 213 11.23 7.61 -9.79
C ALA A 213 12.45 7.91 -8.89
N ILE A 214 13.43 7.00 -8.81
CA ILE A 214 14.67 7.29 -8.05
C ILE A 214 15.52 8.37 -8.73
N THR A 215 16.32 9.07 -7.95
CA THR A 215 17.25 10.07 -8.49
C THR A 215 18.44 9.45 -9.22
N THR A 216 19.07 10.22 -10.11
CA THR A 216 20.24 9.75 -10.89
C THR A 216 21.46 9.42 -10.01
N GLU A 217 21.61 10.09 -8.87
CA GLU A 217 22.66 9.76 -7.91
C GLU A 217 22.46 8.37 -7.30
N HIS A 218 21.23 8.05 -6.95
CA HIS A 218 20.88 6.75 -6.39
C HIS A 218 21.04 5.66 -7.44
N ALA A 219 20.64 5.91 -8.70
CA ALA A 219 20.91 4.98 -9.80
C ALA A 219 22.42 4.67 -9.96
N ARG A 220 23.29 5.69 -9.87
CA ARG A 220 24.77 5.52 -9.89
C ARG A 220 25.28 4.61 -8.78
N ARG A 221 24.75 4.77 -7.56
CA ARG A 221 25.15 3.99 -6.38
C ARG A 221 24.60 2.55 -6.42
N LEU A 222 23.40 2.37 -6.98
CA LEU A 222 22.69 1.08 -7.02
C LEU A 222 23.26 0.11 -8.06
N LEU A 223 23.59 0.60 -9.27
CA LEU A 223 24.08 -0.22 -10.39
C LEU A 223 25.28 -1.13 -10.03
N PRO A 224 26.35 -0.62 -9.37
CA PRO A 224 27.46 -1.46 -8.92
C PRO A 224 27.05 -2.57 -7.95
N ARG A 225 26.08 -2.30 -7.06
CA ARG A 225 25.58 -3.27 -6.07
C ARG A 225 24.78 -4.37 -6.73
N LEU A 226 23.91 -4.01 -7.68
CA LEU A 226 23.17 -4.98 -8.48
C LEU A 226 24.11 -5.90 -9.26
N ALA A 227 25.18 -5.36 -9.87
CA ALA A 227 26.16 -6.18 -10.57
C ALA A 227 26.88 -7.16 -9.62
N ASP A 228 27.20 -6.73 -8.40
CA ASP A 228 27.81 -7.57 -7.37
C ASP A 228 26.86 -8.70 -6.93
N TRP A 229 25.58 -8.39 -6.69
CA TRP A 229 24.56 -9.39 -6.37
C TRP A 229 24.32 -10.38 -7.49
N LEU A 230 24.33 -9.93 -8.74
CA LEU A 230 24.24 -10.80 -9.91
C LEU A 230 25.43 -11.76 -9.97
N SER A 231 26.62 -11.26 -9.66
CA SER A 231 27.84 -12.10 -9.57
C SER A 231 27.76 -13.11 -8.42
N LYS A 232 27.11 -12.77 -7.29
CA LYS A 232 26.84 -13.67 -6.16
C LYS A 232 25.67 -14.64 -6.40
N GLY A 233 24.89 -14.43 -7.46
CA GLY A 233 23.74 -15.27 -7.83
C GLY A 233 22.49 -14.98 -7.01
N TRP A 234 22.39 -13.80 -6.40
CA TRP A 234 21.22 -13.40 -5.59
C TRP A 234 20.12 -12.85 -6.48
N GLU A 235 18.90 -13.41 -6.36
CA GLU A 235 17.70 -12.93 -7.06
C GLU A 235 17.95 -12.55 -8.54
N VAL A 236 18.57 -13.47 -9.29
CA VAL A 236 19.14 -13.22 -10.64
C VAL A 236 18.16 -12.56 -11.62
N GLU A 237 16.89 -12.97 -11.58
CA GLU A 237 15.83 -12.41 -12.43
C GLU A 237 15.50 -10.96 -12.04
N LEU A 238 15.25 -10.72 -10.75
CA LEU A 238 14.93 -9.39 -10.21
C LEU A 238 16.07 -8.41 -10.45
N VAL A 239 17.29 -8.81 -10.10
CA VAL A 239 18.50 -8.00 -10.26
C VAL A 239 18.78 -7.74 -11.73
N GLY A 240 18.68 -8.75 -12.59
CA GLY A 240 18.84 -8.59 -14.03
C GLY A 240 17.80 -7.65 -14.65
N ARG A 241 16.55 -7.73 -14.19
CA ARG A 241 15.46 -6.85 -14.60
C ARG A 241 15.68 -5.41 -14.14
N ALA A 242 16.11 -5.21 -12.90
CA ALA A 242 16.47 -3.89 -12.36
C ALA A 242 17.63 -3.25 -13.12
N ILE A 243 18.70 -4.00 -13.39
CA ILE A 243 19.85 -3.52 -14.18
C ILE A 243 19.38 -3.10 -15.58
N ARG A 244 18.62 -3.96 -16.28
CA ARG A 244 18.12 -3.63 -17.62
C ARG A 244 17.32 -2.32 -17.62
N HIS A 245 16.44 -2.14 -16.65
CA HIS A 245 15.60 -0.96 -16.56
C HIS A 245 16.42 0.31 -16.29
N LEU A 246 17.28 0.30 -15.26
CA LEU A 246 18.16 1.43 -14.92
C LEU A 246 19.10 1.81 -16.07
N VAL A 247 19.61 0.82 -16.80
CA VAL A 247 20.47 1.06 -17.97
C VAL A 247 19.71 1.73 -19.11
N THR A 248 18.49 1.30 -19.34
CA THR A 248 17.63 1.87 -20.39
C THR A 248 17.26 3.31 -20.04
N LEU A 249 16.90 3.57 -18.77
CA LEU A 249 16.47 4.89 -18.32
C LEU A 249 17.63 5.90 -18.25
N HIS A 250 18.80 5.48 -17.75
CA HIS A 250 19.97 6.35 -17.55
C HIS A 250 21.07 6.12 -18.58
N PHE A 251 20.71 5.75 -19.81
CA PHE A 251 21.67 5.45 -20.88
C PHE A 251 22.71 6.56 -21.07
N GLY A 252 22.29 7.83 -21.10
CA GLY A 252 23.19 8.97 -21.28
C GLY A 252 24.25 9.12 -20.18
N LEU A 253 23.89 8.81 -18.93
CA LEU A 253 24.82 8.82 -17.81
C LEU A 253 25.86 7.69 -17.93
N ILE A 254 25.38 6.50 -18.30
CA ILE A 254 26.21 5.29 -18.38
C ILE A 254 27.24 5.40 -19.49
N VAL A 255 26.84 5.92 -20.67
CA VAL A 255 27.77 6.11 -21.79
C VAL A 255 28.93 7.03 -21.43
N ASN A 256 28.67 8.03 -20.58
CA ASN A 256 29.66 9.04 -20.18
C ASN A 256 30.53 8.63 -18.99
N SER A 257 30.20 7.57 -18.26
CA SER A 257 30.93 7.13 -17.08
C SER A 257 31.71 5.84 -17.37
N ALA A 258 33.04 5.88 -17.34
CA ALA A 258 33.88 4.69 -17.52
C ALA A 258 33.56 3.60 -16.48
N ASP A 259 33.48 3.97 -15.21
CA ASP A 259 33.24 3.03 -14.10
C ASP A 259 31.92 2.25 -14.24
N LEU A 260 30.84 2.91 -14.69
CA LEU A 260 29.55 2.26 -14.91
C LEU A 260 29.56 1.32 -16.12
N ARG A 261 30.36 1.62 -17.15
CA ARG A 261 30.57 0.69 -18.27
C ARG A 261 31.28 -0.57 -17.79
N ASP A 262 32.29 -0.44 -16.94
CA ASP A 262 32.99 -1.60 -16.36
C ASP A 262 32.06 -2.44 -15.47
N VAL A 263 31.20 -1.80 -14.68
CA VAL A 263 30.13 -2.47 -13.92
C VAL A 263 29.21 -3.25 -14.86
N LEU A 264 28.84 -2.68 -16.02
CA LEU A 264 27.99 -3.38 -16.99
C LEU A 264 28.69 -4.55 -17.66
N HIS A 265 29.97 -4.41 -18.01
CA HIS A 265 30.78 -5.52 -18.51
C HIS A 265 30.81 -6.67 -17.50
N ARG A 266 31.07 -6.38 -16.22
CA ARG A 266 31.01 -7.37 -15.14
C ARG A 266 29.62 -8.01 -15.00
N SER A 267 28.55 -7.22 -15.07
CA SER A 267 27.19 -7.74 -14.98
C SER A 267 26.84 -8.66 -16.16
N ARG A 268 27.35 -8.37 -17.37
CA ARG A 268 27.16 -9.18 -18.57
C ARG A 268 27.85 -10.54 -18.43
N GLU A 269 29.09 -10.54 -17.96
CA GLU A 269 29.86 -11.78 -17.70
C GLU A 269 29.20 -12.62 -16.60
N ALA A 270 28.84 -11.99 -15.48
CA ALA A 270 28.10 -12.65 -14.40
C ALA A 270 26.80 -13.30 -14.90
N ARG A 271 26.01 -12.59 -15.70
CA ARG A 271 24.78 -13.14 -16.29
C ARG A 271 25.03 -14.36 -17.17
N LEU A 272 26.07 -14.33 -18.01
CA LEU A 272 26.41 -15.45 -18.90
C LEU A 272 26.84 -16.68 -18.09
N ASN A 273 27.64 -16.48 -17.05
CA ASN A 273 28.08 -17.56 -16.16
C ASN A 273 26.90 -18.14 -15.37
N ARG A 274 26.00 -17.30 -14.83
CA ARG A 274 24.80 -17.79 -14.14
C ARG A 274 23.85 -18.53 -15.08
N LEU A 275 23.69 -18.07 -16.32
CA LEU A 275 22.86 -18.77 -17.30
C LEU A 275 23.44 -20.13 -17.70
N SER A 276 24.77 -20.26 -17.81
CA SER A 276 25.39 -21.56 -18.10
C SER A 276 25.23 -22.53 -16.91
N GLU A 277 25.40 -22.07 -15.67
CA GLU A 277 25.15 -22.86 -14.46
C GLU A 277 23.69 -23.32 -14.34
N VAL A 278 22.73 -22.44 -14.57
CA VAL A 278 21.29 -22.77 -14.53
C VAL A 278 20.94 -23.78 -15.62
N LYS A 279 21.50 -23.63 -16.83
CA LYS A 279 21.32 -24.62 -17.90
C LYS A 279 21.87 -25.98 -17.49
N VAL A 280 23.11 -26.04 -17.00
CA VAL A 280 23.74 -27.30 -16.57
C VAL A 280 22.91 -27.99 -15.48
N THR A 281 22.47 -27.25 -14.46
CA THR A 281 21.63 -27.80 -13.38
C THR A 281 20.25 -28.26 -13.88
N PHE A 282 19.57 -27.50 -14.75
CA PHE A 282 18.31 -27.94 -15.35
C PHE A 282 18.48 -29.20 -16.19
N PHE A 283 19.50 -29.26 -17.06
CA PHE A 283 19.73 -30.43 -17.92
C PHE A 283 20.19 -31.67 -17.14
N HIS A 284 20.86 -31.51 -16.00
CA HIS A 284 21.23 -32.63 -15.13
C HIS A 284 20.07 -33.09 -14.23
N SER A 285 19.12 -32.21 -13.93
CA SER A 285 17.96 -32.49 -13.07
C SER A 285 16.72 -32.99 -13.82
N ILE A 286 16.74 -33.01 -15.15
CA ILE A 286 15.74 -33.71 -15.96
C ILE A 286 16.24 -35.15 -16.14
N PRO A 287 15.73 -36.14 -15.35
CA PRO A 287 16.01 -37.53 -15.67
C PRO A 287 15.49 -37.80 -17.09
N TYR A 288 16.31 -38.47 -17.89
CA TYR A 288 15.94 -39.02 -19.19
C TYR A 288 14.68 -39.89 -19.05
N GLY A 289 13.47 -39.32 -19.11
CA GLY A 289 12.26 -40.10 -18.83
C GLY A 289 10.91 -39.40 -18.71
N CYS A 290 10.78 -38.08 -18.75
CA CYS A 290 9.45 -37.44 -18.80
C CYS A 290 9.43 -36.26 -19.78
N ILE A 291 9.27 -36.61 -21.06
CA ILE A 291 8.60 -35.75 -22.03
C ILE A 291 7.33 -36.51 -22.41
N ILE A 292 6.17 -36.03 -21.95
CA ILE A 292 4.85 -36.30 -22.54
C ILE A 292 4.25 -34.94 -22.84
#